data_AF-A0A2V7QDI3-F1
#
_entry.id   AF-A0A2V7QDI3-F1
#
_cell.length_a   1.000
_cell.length_b   1.000
_cell.length_c   1.000
_cell.angle_alpha   90.00
_cell.angle_beta   90.00
_cell.angle_gamma   90.00
#
_symmetry.space_group_name_H-M   'P 1'
#
loop_
_entity.id
_entity.type
_entity.pdbx_description
1 polymer ?
#
loop_
_entity_poly.entity_id
_entity_poly.type
_entity_poly.pdbx_seq_one_letter_code
_entity_poly.pdbx_strand_id
1 'polypeptide(L)'
;MAFASVRPSTRAGRCRVHRLWACGIAASAVGCAQPLQPRDGGPTATFQWADWADSSEYEIVDLGTLGGAKSAATGINNQGHVIGWSAVGPDFSHAFVWDGAMRDLGTVGDGRAEVVPNAINARGQIVGYESDFPNILRAVMWDSGVLRDLGTLGDQELPVAIASAVSDAGQVVGASQTAGGPLHAFLWRDGAMT
;
A
#
# COMPACT_ATOMS: atom_id res chain seq x y z
N MET A 1 -28.16 -10.90 47.82
CA MET A 1 -27.49 -9.93 46.92
C MET A 1 -26.35 -10.67 46.24
N ALA A 2 -26.49 -10.98 44.95
CA ALA A 2 -25.46 -11.63 44.15
C ALA A 2 -25.21 -10.73 42.93
N PHE A 3 -23.99 -10.23 42.78
CA PHE A 3 -23.56 -9.45 41.63
C PHE A 3 -23.15 -10.39 40.50
N ALA A 4 -23.85 -10.32 39.37
CA ALA A 4 -23.44 -10.96 38.13
C ALA A 4 -22.56 -9.99 37.32
N SER A 5 -21.33 -10.40 37.05
CA SER A 5 -20.39 -9.70 36.17
C SER A 5 -20.71 -10.03 34.71
N VAL A 6 -20.98 -9.01 33.90
CA VAL A 6 -21.18 -9.12 32.44
C VAL A 6 -19.86 -8.73 31.77
N ARG A 7 -19.27 -9.64 30.98
CA ARG A 7 -18.20 -9.32 30.02
C ARG A 7 -18.83 -9.14 28.63
N PRO A 8 -18.42 -8.14 27.83
CA PRO A 8 -18.89 -8.00 26.46
C PRO A 8 -18.21 -9.06 25.58
N SER A 9 -19.01 -9.76 24.76
CA SER A 9 -18.52 -10.67 23.72
C SER A 9 -18.63 -9.98 22.37
N THR A 10 -17.51 -9.77 21.69
CA THR A 10 -17.47 -9.36 20.29
C THR A 10 -17.64 -10.62 19.44
N ARG A 11 -18.81 -10.77 18.81
CA ARG A 11 -19.07 -11.85 17.84
C ARG A 11 -18.39 -11.49 16.51
N ALA A 12 -17.28 -12.14 16.20
CA ALA A 12 -16.80 -12.27 14.83
C ALA A 12 -17.78 -13.14 14.04
N GLY A 13 -18.44 -12.56 13.03
CA GLY A 13 -19.37 -13.29 12.16
C GLY A 13 -18.62 -14.27 11.27
N ARG A 14 -18.75 -15.57 11.54
CA ARG A 14 -18.27 -16.65 10.65
C ARG A 14 -19.41 -17.05 9.71
N CYS A 15 -19.28 -16.78 8.41
CA CYS A 15 -20.19 -17.33 7.41
C CYS A 15 -19.91 -18.84 7.22
N ARG A 16 -20.92 -19.69 7.48
CA ARG A 16 -20.92 -21.12 7.11
C ARG A 16 -21.96 -21.36 6.02
N VAL A 17 -21.55 -21.95 4.91
CA VAL A 17 -22.45 -22.43 3.85
C VAL A 17 -22.86 -23.87 4.19
N HIS A 18 -24.17 -24.12 4.33
CA HIS A 18 -24.71 -25.47 4.53
C HIS A 18 -25.28 -26.01 3.20
N ARG A 19 -24.89 -27.23 2.82
CA ARG A 19 -25.49 -27.98 1.70
C ARG A 19 -26.61 -28.89 2.25
N LEU A 20 -27.81 -28.75 1.69
CA LEU A 20 -28.95 -29.66 1.93
C LEU A 20 -28.96 -30.76 0.86
N TRP A 21 -29.08 -32.01 1.28
CA TRP A 21 -29.31 -33.17 0.41
C TRP A 21 -30.80 -33.51 0.42
N ALA A 22 -31.42 -33.59 -0.77
CA ALA A 22 -32.77 -34.12 -0.94
C ALA A 22 -32.72 -35.61 -1.27
N CYS A 23 -33.55 -36.38 -0.58
CA CYS A 23 -33.69 -37.84 -0.68
C CYS A 23 -34.87 -38.18 -1.59
N GLY A 24 -34.72 -39.13 -2.52
CA GLY A 24 -35.79 -39.61 -3.39
C GLY A 24 -35.56 -41.06 -3.83
N ILE A 25 -36.42 -41.96 -3.34
CA ILE A 25 -36.60 -43.40 -3.62
C ILE A 25 -37.41 -43.54 -4.94
N ALA A 26 -37.47 -44.60 -5.75
CA ALA A 26 -36.65 -45.76 -6.17
C ALA A 26 -37.42 -46.37 -7.38
N ALA A 27 -36.77 -47.09 -8.30
CA ALA A 27 -37.43 -48.10 -9.13
C ALA A 27 -36.39 -49.09 -9.69
N SER A 28 -36.61 -50.38 -9.46
CA SER A 28 -35.79 -51.49 -9.92
C SER A 28 -36.23 -51.99 -11.30
N ALA A 29 -35.27 -52.23 -12.20
CA ALA A 29 -35.45 -53.06 -13.38
C ALA A 29 -34.30 -54.07 -13.44
N VAL A 30 -34.63 -55.35 -13.60
CA VAL A 30 -33.69 -56.45 -13.78
C VAL A 30 -33.31 -56.53 -15.26
N GLY A 31 -32.02 -56.58 -15.55
CA GLY A 31 -31.50 -56.87 -16.88
C GLY A 31 -30.11 -57.52 -16.78
N CYS A 32 -30.03 -58.82 -17.06
CA CYS A 32 -28.79 -59.56 -17.15
C CYS A 32 -28.09 -59.27 -18.48
N ALA A 33 -26.92 -58.64 -18.41
CA ALA A 33 -25.82 -58.81 -19.36
C ALA A 33 -24.54 -58.49 -18.59
N GLN A 34 -23.59 -59.42 -18.51
CA GLN A 34 -22.29 -59.20 -17.86
C GLN A 34 -21.32 -58.57 -18.89
N PRO A 35 -20.99 -57.27 -18.81
CA PRO A 35 -19.77 -56.77 -19.43
C PRO A 35 -18.57 -57.21 -18.60
N LEU A 36 -17.48 -57.59 -19.28
CA LEU A 36 -16.21 -58.03 -18.70
C LEU A 36 -15.80 -57.12 -17.53
N GLN A 37 -15.61 -57.67 -16.33
CA GLN A 37 -15.07 -56.91 -15.20
C GLN A 37 -13.62 -56.51 -15.51
N PRO A 38 -13.25 -55.22 -15.42
CA PRO A 38 -11.86 -54.81 -15.37
C PRO A 38 -11.17 -55.46 -14.16
N ARG A 39 -9.88 -55.79 -14.29
CA ARG A 39 -9.07 -56.31 -13.18
C ARG A 39 -9.04 -55.28 -12.04
N ASP A 40 -9.71 -55.57 -10.93
CA ASP A 40 -9.51 -54.87 -9.67
C ASP A 40 -8.08 -55.17 -9.17
N GLY A 41 -7.22 -54.15 -9.08
CA GLY A 41 -5.92 -54.32 -8.42
C GLY A 41 -4.76 -53.43 -8.85
N GLY A 42 -4.94 -52.43 -9.70
CA GLY A 42 -3.97 -51.33 -9.79
C GLY A 42 -4.18 -50.39 -8.61
N PRO A 43 -3.13 -49.84 -7.95
CA PRO A 43 -3.35 -48.81 -6.94
C PRO A 43 -4.15 -47.68 -7.59
N THR A 44 -5.36 -47.46 -7.09
CA THR A 44 -6.18 -46.31 -7.44
C THR A 44 -5.43 -45.09 -6.91
N ALA A 45 -4.54 -44.52 -7.73
CA ALA A 45 -3.98 -43.22 -7.47
C ALA A 45 -5.15 -42.24 -7.58
N THR A 46 -5.78 -41.94 -6.45
CA THR A 46 -6.68 -40.80 -6.35
C THR A 46 -5.84 -39.58 -6.65
N PHE A 47 -6.07 -38.96 -7.80
CA PHE A 47 -5.53 -37.65 -8.12
C PHE A 47 -6.17 -36.66 -7.14
N GLN A 48 -5.52 -36.45 -6.01
CA GLN A 48 -5.92 -35.44 -5.04
C GLN A 48 -5.54 -34.09 -5.64
N TRP A 49 -6.53 -33.34 -6.12
CA TRP A 49 -6.42 -31.92 -6.48
C TRP A 49 -6.20 -31.04 -5.22
N ALA A 50 -5.72 -31.61 -4.11
CA ALA A 50 -5.79 -31.04 -2.77
C ALA A 50 -4.49 -30.38 -2.28
N ASP A 51 -3.38 -30.49 -3.00
CA ASP A 51 -2.06 -30.06 -2.48
C ASP A 51 -1.54 -28.72 -3.07
N TRP A 52 -2.35 -27.99 -3.82
CA TRP A 52 -2.01 -26.64 -4.34
C TRP A 52 -3.06 -25.58 -4.00
N ALA A 53 -4.01 -25.91 -3.12
CA ALA A 53 -4.77 -24.89 -2.42
C ALA A 53 -3.96 -24.39 -1.22
N ASP A 54 -2.78 -23.82 -1.48
CA ASP A 54 -2.27 -22.78 -0.59
C ASP A 54 -3.17 -21.58 -0.84
N SER A 55 -4.33 -21.56 -0.16
CA SER A 55 -5.13 -20.36 -0.10
C SER A 55 -4.31 -19.38 0.72
N SER A 56 -3.42 -18.65 0.07
CA SER A 56 -2.76 -17.50 0.65
C SER A 56 -3.88 -16.61 1.20
N GLU A 57 -4.15 -16.70 2.50
CA GLU A 57 -5.09 -15.83 3.18
C GLU A 57 -4.49 -14.43 3.07
N TYR A 58 -5.16 -13.56 2.34
CA TYR A 58 -4.81 -12.16 2.27
C TYR A 58 -5.74 -11.38 3.18
N GLU A 59 -5.17 -10.44 3.93
CA GLU A 59 -5.92 -9.48 4.72
C GLU A 59 -6.03 -8.17 3.94
N ILE A 60 -7.25 -7.64 3.85
CA ILE A 60 -7.46 -6.28 3.34
C ILE A 60 -7.39 -5.35 4.53
N VAL A 61 -6.35 -4.50 4.57
CA VAL A 61 -6.17 -3.50 5.61
C VAL A 61 -6.60 -2.14 5.08
N ASP A 62 -7.58 -1.52 5.75
CA ASP A 62 -7.89 -0.11 5.55
C ASP A 62 -6.88 0.74 6.32
N LEU A 63 -6.16 1.60 5.61
CA LEU A 63 -5.13 2.47 6.20
C LEU A 63 -5.72 3.75 6.82
N GLY A 64 -6.99 4.07 6.52
CA GLY A 64 -7.69 5.26 7.00
C GLY A 64 -7.36 6.55 6.24
N THR A 65 -7.64 7.69 6.87
CA THR A 65 -7.33 9.04 6.38
C THR A 65 -6.78 9.92 7.51
N LEU A 66 -6.10 11.01 7.15
CA LEU A 66 -5.68 12.10 8.06
C LEU A 66 -6.84 13.04 8.44
N GLY A 67 -8.07 12.53 8.49
CA GLY A 67 -9.28 13.29 8.85
C GLY A 67 -10.12 13.80 7.67
N GLY A 68 -9.62 13.70 6.44
CA GLY A 68 -10.38 14.00 5.23
C GLY A 68 -11.16 12.82 4.66
N ALA A 69 -11.79 13.03 3.50
CA ALA A 69 -12.73 12.07 2.90
C ALA A 69 -12.07 10.94 2.08
N LYS A 70 -10.78 11.05 1.74
CA LYS A 70 -10.09 10.10 0.87
C LYS A 70 -8.59 10.06 1.12
N SER A 71 -7.99 8.93 0.80
CA SER A 71 -6.55 8.68 0.77
C SER A 71 -6.21 7.72 -0.36
N ALA A 72 -4.95 7.71 -0.79
CA ALA A 72 -4.43 6.69 -1.70
C ALA A 72 -2.96 6.41 -1.41
N ALA A 73 -2.60 5.12 -1.43
CA ALA A 73 -1.20 4.68 -1.35
C ALA A 73 -0.51 4.85 -2.71
N THR A 74 0.75 5.28 -2.70
CA THR A 74 1.60 5.46 -3.89
C THR A 74 2.85 4.58 -3.88
N GLY A 75 3.22 4.02 -2.73
CA GLY A 75 4.39 3.16 -2.61
C GLY A 75 4.42 2.34 -1.33
N ILE A 76 5.21 1.28 -1.33
CA ILE A 76 5.45 0.41 -0.18
C ILE A 76 6.90 -0.08 -0.19
N ASN A 77 7.52 -0.23 0.97
CA ASN A 77 8.86 -0.81 1.09
C ASN A 77 8.83 -2.23 1.69
N ASN A 78 9.99 -2.91 1.74
CA ASN A 78 10.13 -4.27 2.25
C ASN A 78 9.85 -4.43 3.76
N GLN A 79 9.72 -3.34 4.50
CA GLN A 79 9.32 -3.35 5.91
C GLN A 79 7.80 -3.24 6.08
N GLY A 80 7.06 -3.10 4.98
CA GLY A 80 5.62 -2.87 5.01
C GLY A 80 5.22 -1.42 5.27
N HIS A 81 6.18 -0.47 5.25
CA HIS A 81 5.84 0.95 5.33
C HIS A 81 5.19 1.38 4.02
N VAL A 82 3.97 1.92 4.12
CA VAL A 82 3.20 2.42 2.97
C VAL A 82 3.26 3.93 2.95
N ILE A 83 3.52 4.52 1.79
CA ILE A 83 3.42 5.97 1.57
C ILE A 83 2.24 6.28 0.68
N GLY A 84 1.75 7.51 0.77
CA GLY A 84 0.66 7.97 -0.07
C GLY A 84 0.26 9.38 0.27
N TRP A 85 -0.87 9.82 -0.26
CA TRP A 85 -1.48 11.09 0.09
C TRP A 85 -2.83 10.86 0.78
N SER A 86 -3.17 11.73 1.71
CA SER A 86 -4.48 11.75 2.36
C SER A 86 -4.99 13.17 2.45
N ALA A 87 -6.27 13.34 2.17
CA ALA A 87 -6.95 14.60 2.47
C ALA A 87 -6.88 14.86 4.00
N VAL A 88 -6.53 16.08 4.38
CA VAL A 88 -6.57 16.59 5.77
C VAL A 88 -7.78 17.50 6.02
N GLY A 89 -8.56 17.77 4.96
CA GLY A 89 -9.74 18.63 4.96
C GLY A 89 -10.34 18.71 3.55
N PRO A 90 -11.12 19.75 3.22
CA PRO A 90 -11.69 19.92 1.89
C PRO A 90 -10.68 20.35 0.82
N ASP A 91 -9.62 21.07 1.21
CA ASP A 91 -8.81 21.85 0.27
C ASP A 91 -7.41 21.27 0.00
N PHE A 92 -6.85 20.48 0.92
CA PHE A 92 -5.46 20.02 0.85
C PHE A 92 -5.32 18.53 1.13
N SER A 93 -4.33 17.94 0.48
CA SER A 93 -3.83 16.59 0.78
C SER A 93 -2.40 16.67 1.26
N HIS A 94 -2.09 15.92 2.30
CA HIS A 94 -0.73 15.77 2.80
C HIS A 94 -0.20 14.38 2.48
N ALA A 95 1.11 14.27 2.34
CA ALA A 95 1.77 12.99 2.29
C ALA A 95 1.66 12.29 3.65
N PHE A 96 1.46 10.98 3.64
CA PHE A 96 1.50 10.15 4.84
C PHE A 96 2.53 9.03 4.71
N VAL A 97 2.95 8.52 5.86
CA VAL A 97 3.54 7.18 6.01
C VAL A 97 2.67 6.34 6.94
N TRP A 98 2.53 5.06 6.64
CA TRP A 98 1.82 4.09 7.46
C TRP A 98 2.77 2.96 7.85
N ASP A 99 2.87 2.69 9.15
CA ASP A 99 3.70 1.65 9.77
C ASP A 99 2.94 0.90 10.88
N GLY A 100 1.64 0.66 10.64
CA GLY A 100 0.66 0.23 11.63
C GLY A 100 -0.34 1.32 12.00
N ALA A 101 0.01 2.58 11.77
CA ALA A 101 -0.88 3.73 11.87
C ALA A 101 -0.48 4.79 10.83
N MET A 102 -1.46 5.53 10.31
CA MET A 102 -1.20 6.64 9.39
C MET A 102 -0.62 7.84 10.13
N ARG A 103 0.50 8.37 9.64
CA ARG A 103 1.21 9.54 10.17
C ARG A 103 1.43 10.56 9.06
N ASP A 104 1.11 11.82 9.35
CA ASP A 104 1.37 12.95 8.45
C ASP A 104 2.88 13.22 8.35
N LEU A 105 3.38 13.45 7.13
CA LEU A 105 4.79 13.83 6.90
C LEU A 105 5.05 15.33 7.09
N GLY A 106 3.99 16.13 7.19
CA GLY A 106 4.03 17.59 7.27
C GLY A 106 4.29 18.25 5.92
N THR A 107 4.58 19.55 5.98
CA THR A 107 4.95 20.42 4.84
C THR A 107 6.21 21.19 5.20
N VAL A 108 6.91 21.72 4.21
CA VAL A 108 8.01 22.67 4.37
C VAL A 108 7.39 24.06 4.47
N GLY A 109 7.24 24.58 5.70
CA GLY A 109 6.77 25.94 5.93
C GLY A 109 5.49 26.03 6.75
N ASP A 110 4.51 26.80 6.27
CA ASP A 110 3.35 27.25 7.05
C ASP A 110 2.16 26.26 7.09
N GLY A 111 2.30 25.07 6.50
CA GLY A 111 1.22 24.07 6.50
C GLY A 111 0.29 24.10 5.29
N ARG A 112 0.53 24.95 4.28
CA ARG A 112 -0.42 25.20 3.18
C ARG A 112 0.01 24.67 1.81
N ALA A 113 0.70 23.54 1.81
CA ALA A 113 1.24 22.94 0.60
C ALA A 113 0.69 21.52 0.39
N GLU A 114 0.58 21.11 -0.87
CA GLU A 114 0.35 19.70 -1.19
C GLU A 114 1.70 18.97 -1.25
N VAL A 115 1.85 17.90 -0.47
CA VAL A 115 3.05 17.04 -0.53
C VAL A 115 2.69 15.73 -1.21
N VAL A 116 3.42 15.42 -2.28
CA VAL A 116 3.23 14.21 -3.09
C VAL A 116 4.45 13.31 -2.92
N PRO A 117 4.32 12.15 -2.24
CA PRO A 117 5.42 11.23 -2.06
C PRO A 117 5.55 10.30 -3.27
N ASN A 118 6.74 10.28 -3.87
CA ASN A 118 7.03 9.51 -5.08
C ASN A 118 7.72 8.18 -4.79
N ALA A 119 8.59 8.13 -3.78
CA ALA A 119 9.36 6.93 -3.48
C ALA A 119 9.71 6.81 -1.99
N ILE A 120 9.86 5.57 -1.53
CA ILE A 120 10.34 5.20 -0.21
C ILE A 120 11.43 4.13 -0.34
N ASN A 121 12.53 4.25 0.41
CA ASN A 121 13.59 3.23 0.44
C ASN A 121 13.43 2.24 1.62
N ALA A 122 14.31 1.24 1.71
CA ALA A 122 14.24 0.21 2.75
C ALA A 122 14.52 0.75 4.17
N ARG A 123 15.06 1.96 4.29
CA ARG A 123 15.26 2.65 5.58
C ARG A 123 14.11 3.55 5.98
N GLY A 124 13.07 3.64 5.16
CA GLY A 124 11.92 4.51 5.41
C GLY A 124 12.16 5.97 5.08
N GLN A 125 13.22 6.30 4.33
CA GLN A 125 13.38 7.65 3.77
C GLN A 125 12.43 7.80 2.59
N ILE A 126 11.71 8.92 2.55
CA ILE A 126 10.68 9.19 1.56
C ILE A 126 11.09 10.42 0.77
N VAL A 127 10.91 10.39 -0.54
CA VAL A 127 11.15 11.56 -1.40
C VAL A 127 9.95 11.84 -2.28
N GLY A 128 9.85 13.08 -2.70
CA GLY A 128 8.78 13.53 -3.56
C GLY A 128 8.92 15.01 -3.86
N TYR A 129 7.78 15.68 -3.93
CA TYR A 129 7.75 17.12 -4.06
C TYR A 129 6.64 17.74 -3.22
N GLU A 130 6.89 18.97 -2.82
CA GLU A 130 5.89 19.86 -2.29
C GLU A 130 5.46 20.86 -3.38
N SER A 131 4.16 21.09 -3.49
CA SER A 131 3.55 22.01 -4.44
C SER A 131 2.86 23.16 -3.72
N ASP A 132 3.48 24.34 -3.82
CA ASP A 132 2.87 25.62 -3.47
C ASP A 132 2.40 26.29 -4.76
N PHE A 133 1.13 26.04 -5.11
CA PHE A 133 0.51 26.59 -6.33
C PHE A 133 0.58 28.13 -6.34
N PRO A 134 0.83 28.79 -7.50
CA PRO A 134 0.87 28.22 -8.85
C PRO A 134 2.23 27.76 -9.38
N ASN A 135 3.37 28.11 -8.76
CA ASN A 135 4.66 28.05 -9.46
C ASN A 135 5.82 27.44 -8.69
N ILE A 136 5.60 26.90 -7.48
CA ILE A 136 6.69 26.38 -6.67
C ILE A 136 6.54 24.86 -6.51
N LEU A 137 7.54 24.13 -7.03
CA LEU A 137 7.71 22.71 -6.81
C LEU A 137 9.05 22.50 -6.09
N ARG A 138 9.01 22.14 -4.81
CA ARG A 138 10.22 21.85 -4.04
C ARG A 138 10.45 20.36 -4.01
N ALA A 139 11.63 19.90 -4.42
CA ALA A 139 12.03 18.52 -4.20
C ALA A 139 12.24 18.33 -2.69
N VAL A 140 11.54 17.38 -2.08
CA VAL A 140 11.60 17.17 -0.63
C VAL A 140 12.01 15.75 -0.28
N MET A 141 12.62 15.62 0.90
CA MET A 141 12.93 14.35 1.54
C MET A 141 12.44 14.36 2.98
N TRP A 142 11.67 13.34 3.35
CA TRP A 142 11.36 13.04 4.73
C TRP A 142 12.32 11.96 5.24
N ASP A 143 12.98 12.26 6.35
CA ASP A 143 13.87 11.33 7.04
C ASP A 143 13.71 11.48 8.55
N SER A 144 13.40 10.38 9.23
CA SER A 144 13.39 10.32 10.69
C SER A 144 12.50 11.40 11.35
N GLY A 145 11.34 11.69 10.76
CA GLY A 145 10.40 12.68 11.28
C GLY A 145 10.62 14.11 10.78
N VAL A 146 11.65 14.35 9.96
CA VAL A 146 11.99 15.68 9.47
C VAL A 146 11.80 15.75 7.97
N LEU A 147 10.93 16.66 7.52
CA LEU A 147 10.80 17.02 6.11
C LEU A 147 11.84 18.09 5.75
N ARG A 148 12.58 17.87 4.67
CA ARG A 148 13.66 18.73 4.20
C ARG A 148 13.46 19.09 2.74
N ASP A 149 13.67 20.36 2.40
CA ASP A 149 13.87 20.82 1.03
C ASP A 149 15.28 20.43 0.53
N LEU A 150 15.34 19.79 -0.63
CA LEU A 150 16.57 19.35 -1.29
C LEU A 150 17.22 20.45 -2.15
N GLY A 151 16.51 21.56 -2.37
CA GLY A 151 16.91 22.68 -3.21
C GLY A 151 16.65 22.43 -4.70
N THR A 152 17.32 23.21 -5.53
CA THR A 152 17.20 23.19 -6.99
C THR A 152 18.55 23.54 -7.65
N LEU A 153 18.76 23.13 -8.90
CA LEU A 153 19.92 23.49 -9.74
C LEU A 153 19.88 24.95 -10.21
N GLY A 154 18.75 25.62 -10.05
CA GLY A 154 18.51 26.98 -10.53
C GLY A 154 18.12 27.95 -9.43
N ASP A 155 17.08 28.73 -9.74
CA ASP A 155 16.59 29.80 -8.87
C ASP A 155 15.98 29.24 -7.58
N GLN A 156 16.51 29.68 -6.44
CA GLN A 156 16.02 29.28 -5.12
C GLN A 156 14.73 30.03 -4.72
N GLU A 157 14.40 31.15 -5.36
CA GLU A 157 13.18 31.92 -5.08
C GLU A 157 11.95 31.31 -5.76
N LEU A 158 12.13 30.71 -6.93
CA LEU A 158 11.09 29.99 -7.68
C LEU A 158 11.57 28.56 -8.01
N PRO A 159 11.77 27.71 -6.98
CA PRO A 159 12.30 26.39 -7.21
C PRO A 159 11.27 25.54 -7.96
N VAL A 160 11.76 24.89 -9.02
CA VAL A 160 11.06 23.85 -9.76
C VAL A 160 11.93 22.61 -9.75
N ALA A 161 11.71 21.74 -8.76
CA ALA A 161 12.42 20.49 -8.59
C ALA A 161 11.47 19.39 -8.10
N ILE A 162 11.67 18.18 -8.60
CA ILE A 162 10.91 16.99 -8.25
C ILE A 162 11.90 15.88 -7.93
N ALA A 163 11.84 15.31 -6.73
CA ALA A 163 12.56 14.08 -6.43
C ALA A 163 11.71 12.87 -6.84
N SER A 164 12.29 11.98 -7.65
CA SER A 164 11.57 10.85 -8.25
C SER A 164 11.92 9.52 -7.61
N ALA A 165 13.16 9.35 -7.14
CA ALA A 165 13.60 8.11 -6.51
C ALA A 165 14.68 8.37 -5.46
N VAL A 166 14.76 7.45 -4.50
CA VAL A 166 15.76 7.45 -3.43
C VAL A 166 16.35 6.06 -3.29
N SER A 167 17.67 5.97 -3.21
CA SER A 167 18.38 4.72 -2.94
C SER A 167 18.42 4.45 -1.43
N ASP A 168 18.59 3.19 -1.02
CA ASP A 168 19.31 2.90 0.25
C ASP A 168 20.71 3.53 0.10
N ALA A 169 21.46 3.92 1.10
CA ALA A 169 22.53 4.95 0.98
C ALA A 169 22.03 6.40 0.87
N GLY A 170 20.79 6.67 0.44
CA GLY A 170 20.13 7.97 0.62
C GLY A 170 20.45 8.98 -0.46
N GLN A 171 20.85 8.49 -1.63
CA GLN A 171 21.02 9.31 -2.82
C GLN A 171 19.65 9.54 -3.45
N VAL A 172 19.37 10.76 -3.89
CA VAL A 172 18.08 11.12 -4.48
C VAL A 172 18.30 11.53 -5.92
N VAL A 173 17.45 11.09 -6.82
CA VAL A 173 17.46 11.51 -8.23
C VAL A 173 16.12 12.11 -8.62
N GLY A 174 16.14 12.98 -9.61
CA GLY A 174 14.95 13.67 -10.05
C GLY A 174 15.22 14.66 -11.18
N ALA A 175 14.30 15.60 -11.36
CA ALA A 175 14.45 16.69 -12.32
C ALA A 175 14.39 18.04 -11.61
N SER A 176 15.22 18.99 -12.04
CA SER A 176 15.27 20.33 -11.49
C SER A 176 15.54 21.35 -12.59
N GLN A 177 14.87 22.50 -12.49
CA GLN A 177 15.09 23.63 -13.38
C GLN A 177 16.44 24.26 -13.09
N THR A 178 17.26 24.39 -14.12
CA THR A 178 18.53 25.15 -14.06
C THR A 178 18.27 26.65 -14.09
N ALA A 179 19.26 27.46 -13.72
CA ALA A 179 19.18 28.92 -13.80
C ALA A 179 18.87 29.45 -15.23
N GLY A 180 19.12 28.65 -16.27
CA GLY A 180 18.79 28.99 -17.66
C GLY A 180 17.35 28.69 -18.07
N GLY A 181 16.56 28.01 -17.23
CA GLY A 181 15.16 27.62 -17.51
C GLY A 181 14.89 26.15 -17.89
N PRO A 182 15.79 25.41 -18.58
CA PRO A 182 15.59 23.99 -18.84
C PRO A 182 15.60 23.12 -17.59
N LEU A 183 14.79 22.06 -17.59
CA LEU A 183 14.84 20.96 -16.62
C LEU A 183 16.02 20.05 -16.93
N HIS A 184 16.86 19.79 -15.93
CA HIS A 184 17.95 18.82 -15.97
C HIS A 184 17.69 17.70 -14.96
N ALA A 185 18.17 16.50 -15.25
CA ALA A 185 18.25 15.47 -14.23
C ALA A 185 19.26 15.89 -13.16
N PHE A 186 18.99 15.54 -11.90
CA PHE A 186 19.93 15.77 -10.80
C PHE A 186 20.23 14.50 -10.03
N LEU A 187 21.38 14.50 -9.35
CA LEU A 187 21.72 13.65 -8.22
C LEU A 187 21.89 14.53 -6.99
N TRP A 188 21.17 14.21 -5.92
CA TRP A 188 21.36 14.81 -4.61
C TRP A 188 22.05 13.81 -3.69
N ARG A 189 23.16 14.24 -3.07
CA ARG A 189 23.93 13.48 -2.09
C ARG A 189 24.66 14.45 -1.18
N ASP A 190 24.83 14.09 0.09
CA ASP A 190 25.63 14.85 1.05
C ASP A 190 25.19 16.32 1.20
N GLY A 191 23.88 16.61 1.01
CA GLY A 191 23.33 17.95 1.17
C GLY A 191 23.34 18.82 -0.09
N ALA A 192 23.84 18.32 -1.23
CA ALA A 192 23.97 19.10 -2.46
C ALA A 192 23.36 18.38 -3.67
N MET A 193 22.80 19.18 -4.58
CA MET A 193 22.29 18.76 -5.88
C MET A 193 23.36 18.99 -6.96
N THR A 194 23.60 18.00 -7.82
CA THR A 194 24.58 18.04 -8.94
C THR A 194 23.99 17.48 -10.21
#